data_AF-A0A939RE95-F1
#
_entry.id   AF-A0A939RE95-F1
#
_cell.length_a   1.000
_cell.length_b   1.000
_cell.length_c   1.000
_cell.angle_alpha   90.00
_cell.angle_beta   90.00
_cell.angle_gamma   90.00
#
_symmetry.space_group_name_H-M   'P 1'
#
loop_
_entity.id
_entity.type
_entity.pdbx_description
1 polymer ?
#
loop_
_entity_poly.entity_id
_entity_poly.type
_entity_poly.pdbx_seq_one_letter_code
_entity_poly.pdbx_strand_id
1 'polypeptide(L)' 'MRLNENTTIGELLDAAPEAKDILANMGMHCSSCPTARRESLAQAAEVHGMDIDDLLEDLKGFLEG' A
#
# COMPACT_ATOMS: atom_id res chain seq x y z
N MET A 1 -6.22 12.21 1.85
CA MET A 1 -6.40 11.24 0.74
C MET A 1 -7.61 10.36 1.07
N ARG A 2 -8.40 9.90 0.10
CA ARG A 2 -9.39 8.81 0.33
C ARG A 2 -8.74 7.49 -0.05
N LEU A 3 -8.22 6.75 0.93
CA LEU A 3 -7.59 5.46 0.71
C LEU A 3 -8.64 4.42 0.27
N ASN A 4 -8.39 3.76 -0.86
CA ASN A 4 -9.22 2.67 -1.42
C ASN A 4 -8.36 1.76 -2.31
N GLU A 5 -8.93 0.67 -2.82
CA GLU A 5 -8.20 -0.35 -3.56
C GLU A 5 -7.54 0.14 -4.87
N ASN A 6 -8.02 1.26 -5.43
CA ASN A 6 -7.47 1.89 -6.62
C ASN A 6 -6.35 2.89 -6.33
N THR A 7 -6.11 3.21 -5.04
CA THR A 7 -4.97 4.03 -4.66
C THR A 7 -3.70 3.31 -5.08
N THR A 8 -2.81 4.00 -5.78
CA THR A 8 -1.52 3.44 -6.16
C THR A 8 -0.55 3.48 -4.99
N ILE A 9 0.42 2.56 -4.97
CA ILE A 9 1.52 2.60 -3.99
C ILE A 9 2.25 3.95 -4.07
N GLY A 10 2.39 4.50 -5.27
CA GLY A 10 2.98 5.82 -5.48
C GLY A 10 2.24 6.94 -4.77
N GLU A 11 0.92 7.03 -4.98
CA GLU A 11 0.05 8.03 -4.35
C GLU A 11 0.02 7.88 -2.83
N LEU A 12 -0.05 6.64 -2.32
CA LEU A 12 0.02 6.37 -0.89
C LEU A 12 1.33 6.90 -0.29
N LEU A 13 2.48 6.60 -0.90
CA LEU A 13 3.79 7.02 -0.40
C LEU A 13 4.06 8.52 -0.57
N ASP A 14 3.46 9.17 -1.56
CA ASP A 14 3.54 10.63 -1.71
C ASP A 14 2.72 11.35 -0.63
N ALA A 15 1.58 10.75 -0.23
CA ALA A 15 0.72 11.29 0.83
C ALA A 15 1.18 10.93 2.25
N ALA A 16 1.75 9.75 2.42
CA ALA A 16 2.19 9.18 3.69
C ALA A 16 3.48 8.35 3.49
N PRO A 17 4.66 9.00 3.44
CA PRO A 17 5.95 8.32 3.27
C PRO A 17 6.23 7.22 4.33
N GLU A 18 5.67 7.36 5.52
CA GLU A 18 5.73 6.42 6.64
C GLU A 18 5.04 5.07 6.35
N ALA A 19 4.08 5.04 5.40
CA ALA A 19 3.45 3.79 4.97
C ALA A 19 4.45 2.82 4.34
N LYS A 20 5.64 3.30 3.93
CA LYS A 20 6.73 2.47 3.41
C LYS A 20 7.11 1.33 4.36
N ASP A 21 7.17 1.59 5.66
CA ASP A 21 7.59 0.58 6.63
C ASP A 21 6.51 -0.50 6.83
N ILE A 22 5.24 -0.13 6.75
CA ILE A 22 4.10 -1.06 6.77
C ILE A 22 4.15 -1.96 5.53
N LEU A 23 4.27 -1.35 4.34
CA LEU A 23 4.36 -2.08 3.08
C LEU A 23 5.54 -3.06 3.10
N ALA A 24 6.69 -2.64 3.66
CA ALA A 24 7.84 -3.51 3.84
C ALA A 24 7.53 -4.69 4.79
N ASN A 25 6.85 -4.47 5.91
CA ASN A 25 6.44 -5.54 6.83
C ASN A 25 5.47 -6.55 6.19
N MET A 26 4.67 -6.10 5.21
CA MET A 26 3.78 -6.94 4.40
C MET A 26 4.49 -7.63 3.22
N GLY A 27 5.82 -7.54 3.13
CA GLY A 27 6.61 -8.15 2.06
C GLY A 27 6.67 -7.33 0.77
N MET A 28 6.10 -6.13 0.72
CA MET A 28 6.16 -5.19 -0.41
C MET A 28 7.42 -4.31 -0.35
N HIS A 29 8.59 -4.94 -0.15
CA HIS A 29 9.90 -4.26 -0.12
C HIS A 29 10.25 -3.54 -1.44
N CYS A 30 9.59 -3.94 -2.53
CA CYS A 30 9.75 -3.35 -3.86
C CYS A 30 9.03 -2.01 -4.04
N SER A 31 8.33 -1.47 -3.04
CA SER A 31 7.50 -0.26 -3.14
C SER A 31 8.23 1.01 -3.62
N SER A 32 9.56 1.04 -3.57
CA SER A 32 10.40 2.11 -4.13
C SER A 32 10.73 1.96 -5.63
N CYS A 33 10.45 0.80 -6.23
CA CYS A 33 10.66 0.55 -7.66
C CYS A 33 9.64 1.34 -8.50
N PRO A 34 10.05 1.99 -9.61
CA PRO A 34 9.14 2.76 -10.47
C PRO A 34 7.93 1.96 -10.98
N THR A 35 8.08 0.64 -11.12
CA THR A 35 6.98 -0.25 -11.51
C THR A 35 6.00 -0.44 -10.37
N ALA A 36 6.48 -0.76 -9.16
CA ALA A 36 5.64 -0.97 -7.99
C ALA A 36 4.84 0.28 -7.61
N ARG A 37 5.44 1.47 -7.75
CA ARG A 37 4.74 2.75 -7.51
C ARG A 37 3.53 2.98 -8.41
N ARG A 38 3.40 2.25 -9.54
CA ARG A 38 2.24 2.34 -10.45
C ARG A 38 1.19 1.27 -10.19
N GLU A 39 1.47 0.29 -9.34
CA GLU A 39 0.51 -0.74 -8.98
C GLU A 39 -0.52 -0.18 -8.00
N SER A 40 -1.79 -0.54 -8.20
CA SER A 40 -2.82 -0.27 -7.20
C SER A 40 -2.63 -1.18 -5.98
N LEU A 41 -3.18 -0.78 -4.83
CA LEU A 41 -3.19 -1.62 -3.64
C LEU A 41 -3.88 -2.97 -3.91
N ALA A 42 -4.96 -3.01 -4.69
CA ALA A 42 -5.59 -4.26 -5.12
C ALA A 42 -4.64 -5.17 -5.92
N GLN A 43 -3.92 -4.61 -6.89
CA GLN A 43 -2.98 -5.40 -7.70
C GLN A 43 -1.83 -5.94 -6.84
N ALA A 44 -1.29 -5.10 -5.95
CA ALA A 44 -0.25 -5.52 -5.03
C ALA A 44 -0.75 -6.61 -4.07
N ALA A 45 -1.98 -6.47 -3.54
CA ALA A 45 -2.62 -7.49 -2.71
C ALA A 45 -2.78 -8.82 -3.46
N GLU A 46 -3.24 -8.79 -4.70
CA GLU A 46 -3.40 -9.99 -5.54
C GLU A 46 -2.05 -10.71 -5.79
N VAL A 47 -1.01 -9.98 -6.18
CA VAL A 47 0.33 -10.54 -6.45
C VAL A 47 0.94 -11.19 -5.20
N HIS A 48 0.63 -10.64 -4.03
CA HIS A 48 1.15 -11.11 -2.75
C HIS A 48 0.18 -12.03 -2.00
N GLY A 49 -0.98 -12.38 -2.58
CA GLY A 49 -1.98 -13.26 -1.98
C GLY A 49 -2.60 -12.73 -0.69
N MET A 50 -2.71 -11.41 -0.57
CA MET A 50 -3.31 -10.72 0.58
C MET A 50 -4.76 -10.36 0.29
N ASP A 51 -5.57 -10.30 1.34
CA ASP A 51 -6.91 -9.73 1.26
C ASP A 51 -6.82 -8.20 1.19
N ILE A 52 -7.55 -7.60 0.25
CA ILE A 52 -7.50 -6.15 0.01
C ILE A 52 -8.21 -5.37 1.12
N ASP A 53 -9.26 -5.92 1.72
CA ASP A 53 -9.97 -5.25 2.81
C ASP A 53 -9.08 -5.22 4.06
N ASP A 54 -8.41 -6.33 4.37
CA ASP A 54 -7.43 -6.41 5.47
C ASP A 54 -6.28 -5.41 5.26
N LEU A 55 -5.71 -5.35 4.05
CA LEU A 55 -4.64 -4.39 3.71
C LEU A 55 -5.09 -2.94 3.91
N LEU A 56 -6.31 -2.61 3.49
CA LEU A 56 -6.85 -1.26 3.63
C LEU A 56 -7.16 -0.92 5.10
N GLU A 57 -7.61 -1.90 5.90
CA GLU A 57 -7.83 -1.72 7.33
C GLU A 57 -6.51 -1.44 8.07
N ASP A 58 -5.48 -2.25 7.83
CA ASP A 58 -4.15 -2.07 8.42
C ASP A 58 -3.54 -0.71 8.07
N LEU A 59 -3.61 -0.32 6.79
CA LEU A 59 -3.12 0.97 6.33
C LEU A 59 -3.90 2.14 6.96
N LYS A 60 -5.23 2.06 7.05
CA LYS A 60 -6.03 3.10 7.72
C LYS A 60 -5.68 3.20 9.21
N GLY A 61 -5.64 2.07 9.89
CA GLY A 61 -5.33 2.01 11.33
C GLY A 61 -3.96 2.60 11.64
N PHE A 62 -2.97 2.41 10.78
CA PHE A 62 -1.66 3.05 10.96
C PHE A 62 -1.68 4.56 10.67
N LEU A 63 -2.37 4.99 9.60
CA LEU A 63 -2.41 6.41 9.20
C LEU A 63 -3.25 7.29 10.13
N GLU A 64 -4.20 6.69 10.84
CA GLU A 64 -5.05 7.39 11.83
C GLU A 64 -4.49 7.31 13.26
N GLY A 65 -3.37 6.60 13.46
CA GLY A 65 -2.72 6.35 14.76
C GLY A 65 -1.70 7.39 15.20
#